data_AF-A0A2Z3JII8-F1
#
_entry.id   AF-A0A2Z3JII8-F1
#
_cell.length_a   1.000
_cell.length_b   1.000
_cell.length_c   1.000
_cell.angle_alpha   90.00
_cell.angle_beta   90.00
_cell.angle_gamma   90.00
#
_symmetry.space_group_name_H-M   'P 1'
#
loop_
_entity.id
_entity.type
_entity.pdbx_description
1 polymer ?
#
loop_
_entity_poly.entity_id
_entity_poly.type
_entity_poly.pdbx_seq_one_letter_code
_entity_poly.pdbx_strand_id
1 'polypeptide(L)'
;MPVNRSLLLALSLSLPLPLVACAPAASPPSVIGPMESVSLNNAVTVPAQGERRATLIVYSGGKVKPEAYRYLGEALAPSGIQTVILGFPQDLAIFAPNRADEVLARLPAGEKVYLAGHSLGGVTAAQYLEQHRGRVAGLILLGSYPAENVSLRGQPLRVLDLLAENDGLSTPDKVEAGLARLPESTQLVRLPGAVHAFFGRYGEQAGDGTPTATREATEARIVDAVRAFILP
;
A
#
# COMPACT_ATOMS: atom_id res chain seq x y z
N MET A 1 62.69 -30.39 -58.99
CA MET A 1 62.00 -30.23 -57.70
C MET A 1 61.34 -28.85 -57.69
N PRO A 2 60.02 -28.77 -57.51
CA PRO A 2 59.19 -27.56 -57.64
C PRO A 2 58.83 -26.94 -56.29
N VAL A 3 58.51 -25.64 -56.21
CA VAL A 3 57.66 -25.08 -55.14
C VAL A 3 56.87 -23.83 -55.59
N ASN A 4 55.53 -23.95 -55.48
CA ASN A 4 54.47 -22.98 -55.16
C ASN A 4 54.36 -21.60 -55.85
N ARG A 5 53.13 -21.25 -56.26
CA ARG A 5 52.14 -20.66 -55.33
C ARG A 5 50.72 -20.71 -55.91
N SER A 6 49.83 -21.36 -55.16
CA SER A 6 48.39 -21.41 -55.43
C SER A 6 47.65 -20.20 -54.84
N LEU A 7 46.64 -19.83 -55.61
CA LEU A 7 45.58 -18.85 -55.43
C LEU A 7 44.81 -19.00 -54.10
N LEU A 8 44.48 -17.89 -53.43
CA LEU A 8 43.40 -17.85 -52.43
C LEU A 8 42.51 -16.63 -52.71
N LEU A 9 41.31 -16.95 -53.19
CA LEU A 9 40.21 -16.07 -53.53
C LEU A 9 39.45 -15.71 -52.25
N ALA A 10 39.30 -14.42 -51.95
CA ALA A 10 38.52 -13.94 -50.83
C ALA A 10 37.02 -14.04 -51.13
N LEU A 11 36.27 -14.82 -50.34
CA LEU A 11 34.82 -14.93 -50.41
C LEU A 11 34.20 -14.00 -49.35
N SER A 12 33.64 -12.87 -49.78
CA SER A 12 32.91 -11.95 -48.91
C SER A 12 31.48 -12.46 -48.66
N LEU A 13 31.17 -12.85 -47.42
CA LEU A 13 29.83 -13.22 -46.98
C LEU A 13 29.10 -11.97 -46.46
N SER A 14 28.10 -11.47 -47.20
CA SER A 14 27.19 -10.43 -46.76
C SER A 14 26.06 -11.02 -45.92
N LEU A 15 25.94 -10.61 -44.64
CA LEU A 15 24.77 -10.91 -43.81
C LEU A 15 23.63 -9.91 -44.06
N PRO A 16 22.35 -10.33 -43.98
CA PRO A 16 21.23 -9.40 -44.05
C PRO A 16 21.01 -8.72 -42.68
N LEU A 17 20.71 -7.41 -42.71
CA LEU A 17 20.22 -6.65 -41.55
C LEU A 17 18.81 -7.15 -41.16
N PRO A 18 18.47 -7.24 -39.86
CA PRO A 18 17.09 -7.48 -39.45
C PRO A 18 16.27 -6.19 -39.56
N LEU A 19 15.03 -6.32 -40.06
CA LEU A 19 14.02 -5.27 -40.02
C LEU A 19 13.70 -4.89 -38.56
N VAL A 20 13.80 -3.61 -38.25
CA VAL A 20 13.26 -3.03 -37.02
C VAL A 20 11.74 -2.90 -37.19
N ALA A 21 10.97 -3.67 -36.43
CA ALA A 21 9.53 -3.49 -36.31
C ALA A 21 9.26 -2.35 -35.30
N CYS A 22 8.58 -1.29 -35.73
CA CYS A 22 7.99 -0.30 -34.83
C CYS A 22 6.92 -0.97 -33.97
N ALA A 23 7.07 -0.92 -32.65
CA ALA A 23 6.00 -1.24 -31.72
C ALA A 23 4.89 -0.16 -31.81
N PRO A 24 3.60 -0.53 -31.72
CA PRO A 24 2.53 0.46 -31.67
C PRO A 24 2.60 1.28 -30.39
N ALA A 25 2.35 2.58 -30.51
CA ALA A 25 2.26 3.52 -29.40
C ALA A 25 1.25 3.03 -28.35
N ALA A 26 1.66 3.00 -27.09
CA ALA A 26 0.78 2.70 -25.98
C ALA A 26 -0.34 3.75 -25.91
N SER A 27 -1.59 3.30 -25.95
CA SER A 27 -2.74 4.16 -25.66
C SER A 27 -2.61 4.75 -24.25
N PRO A 28 -2.99 6.02 -24.03
CA PRO A 28 -3.00 6.59 -22.69
C PRO A 28 -3.95 5.78 -21.78
N PRO A 29 -3.62 5.56 -20.50
CA PRO A 29 -4.52 4.87 -19.59
C PRO A 29 -5.82 5.65 -19.43
N SER A 30 -6.95 4.96 -19.53
CA SER A 30 -8.28 5.50 -19.29
C SER A 30 -8.34 6.17 -17.91
N VAL A 31 -8.81 7.41 -17.88
CA VAL A 31 -9.04 8.18 -16.65
C VAL A 31 -10.24 7.59 -15.92
N ILE A 32 -10.03 7.05 -14.72
CA ILE A 32 -11.10 6.44 -13.91
C ILE A 32 -12.08 7.53 -13.45
N GLY A 33 -13.32 7.42 -13.92
CA GLY A 33 -14.44 8.23 -13.44
C GLY A 33 -14.85 7.87 -12.00
N PRO A 34 -15.68 8.70 -11.34
CA PRO A 34 -16.07 8.53 -9.93
C PRO A 34 -16.83 7.22 -9.59
N MET A 35 -17.11 6.36 -10.57
CA MET A 35 -17.83 5.09 -10.39
C MET A 35 -17.08 3.85 -10.90
N GLU A 36 -15.91 3.98 -11.54
CA GLU A 36 -15.22 2.80 -12.07
C GLU A 36 -14.42 2.08 -10.98
N SER A 37 -14.72 0.80 -10.79
CA SER A 37 -13.93 -0.08 -9.94
C SER A 37 -12.55 -0.27 -10.54
N VAL A 38 -11.52 -0.09 -9.73
CA VAL A 38 -10.16 -0.47 -10.12
C VAL A 38 -10.12 -2.00 -10.16
N SER A 39 -10.17 -2.60 -11.35
CA SER A 39 -9.99 -4.05 -11.52
C SER A 39 -8.51 -4.41 -11.39
N LEU A 40 -8.06 -4.49 -10.14
CA LEU A 40 -6.78 -5.06 -9.75
C LEU A 40 -7.03 -6.48 -9.31
N ASN A 41 -6.29 -7.45 -9.85
CA ASN A 41 -6.40 -8.85 -9.42
C ASN A 41 -6.29 -8.92 -7.89
N ASN A 42 -7.29 -9.51 -7.25
CA ASN A 42 -7.43 -9.68 -5.81
C ASN A 42 -7.58 -8.39 -4.98
N ALA A 43 -7.83 -7.22 -5.57
CA ALA A 43 -8.15 -6.02 -4.80
C ALA A 43 -9.66 -5.90 -4.52
N VAL A 44 -10.00 -5.24 -3.42
CA VAL A 44 -11.37 -4.84 -3.09
C VAL A 44 -11.45 -3.31 -3.21
N THR A 45 -12.33 -2.82 -4.07
CA THR A 45 -12.61 -1.38 -4.19
C THR A 45 -13.96 -1.07 -3.53
N VAL A 46 -13.97 -0.12 -2.60
CA VAL A 46 -15.20 0.49 -2.08
C VAL A 46 -15.27 1.93 -2.61
N PRO A 47 -16.22 2.25 -3.50
CA PRO A 47 -16.33 3.59 -4.07
C PRO A 47 -16.77 4.60 -3.00
N ALA A 48 -16.34 5.85 -3.18
CA ALA A 48 -16.89 6.97 -2.42
C ALA A 48 -18.38 7.17 -2.74
N GLN A 49 -19.15 7.70 -1.79
CA GLN A 49 -20.50 8.20 -2.04
C GLN A 49 -20.44 9.71 -2.24
N GLY A 50 -21.13 10.21 -3.28
CA GLY A 50 -21.10 11.63 -3.63
C GLY A 50 -19.76 12.06 -4.26
N GLU A 51 -19.32 13.28 -3.97
CA GLU A 51 -18.06 13.81 -4.48
C GLU A 51 -16.86 13.09 -3.84
N ARG A 52 -15.93 12.60 -4.68
CA ARG A 52 -14.69 11.97 -4.22
C ARG A 52 -13.72 13.04 -3.72
N ARG A 53 -13.47 13.05 -2.40
CA ARG A 53 -12.59 14.00 -1.70
C ARG A 53 -11.16 13.48 -1.50
N ALA A 54 -11.00 12.16 -1.41
CA ALA A 54 -9.72 11.48 -1.25
C ALA A 54 -9.80 10.00 -1.65
N THR A 55 -8.65 9.38 -1.88
CA THR A 55 -8.51 7.93 -2.01
C THR A 55 -7.60 7.38 -0.89
N LEU A 56 -8.06 6.34 -0.20
CA LEU A 56 -7.32 5.53 0.75
C LEU A 56 -6.89 4.22 0.09
N ILE A 57 -5.60 3.94 0.02
CA ILE A 57 -5.06 2.67 -0.48
C ILE A 57 -4.60 1.85 0.71
N VAL A 58 -5.12 0.63 0.89
CA VAL A 58 -4.85 -0.21 2.05
C VAL A 58 -3.96 -1.40 1.69
N TYR A 59 -2.84 -1.52 2.37
CA TYR A 59 -1.96 -2.69 2.37
C TYR A 59 -2.43 -3.67 3.44
N SER A 60 -3.04 -4.77 2.99
CA SER A 60 -3.50 -5.86 3.85
C SER A 60 -2.38 -6.46 4.69
N GLY A 61 -2.69 -6.84 5.93
CA GLY A 61 -1.79 -7.61 6.80
C GLY A 61 -1.40 -8.96 6.23
N GLY A 62 -0.29 -9.51 6.73
CA GLY A 62 0.25 -10.77 6.23
C GLY A 62 -0.73 -11.93 6.43
N LYS A 63 -1.02 -12.67 5.35
CA LYS A 63 -2.01 -13.76 5.31
C LYS A 63 -3.45 -13.32 5.62
N VAL A 64 -3.74 -12.02 5.58
CA VAL A 64 -5.09 -11.48 5.74
C VAL A 64 -5.66 -11.09 4.38
N LYS A 65 -6.87 -11.56 4.12
CA LYS A 65 -7.60 -11.26 2.87
C LYS A 65 -8.03 -9.78 2.81
N PRO A 66 -7.97 -9.12 1.63
CA PRO A 66 -8.41 -7.74 1.44
C PRO A 66 -9.83 -7.45 1.94
N GLU A 67 -10.75 -8.40 1.81
CA GLU A 67 -12.13 -8.30 2.26
C GLU A 67 -12.25 -7.99 3.76
N ALA A 68 -11.26 -8.40 4.56
CA ALA A 68 -11.22 -8.14 6.00
C ALA A 68 -11.18 -6.64 6.33
N TYR A 69 -10.76 -5.78 5.40
CA TYR A 69 -10.71 -4.32 5.58
C TYR A 69 -11.87 -3.59 4.89
N ARG A 70 -12.81 -4.32 4.25
CA ARG A 70 -13.93 -3.70 3.52
C ARG A 70 -14.77 -2.79 4.43
N TYR A 71 -14.93 -3.17 5.70
CA TYR A 71 -15.68 -2.40 6.69
C TYR A 71 -15.19 -0.94 6.81
N LEU A 72 -13.86 -0.74 6.73
CA LEU A 72 -13.26 0.58 6.82
C LEU A 72 -13.65 1.42 5.60
N GLY A 73 -13.59 0.83 4.41
CA GLY A 73 -14.01 1.49 3.18
C GLY A 73 -15.51 1.84 3.19
N GLU A 74 -16.36 0.90 3.62
CA GLU A 74 -17.81 1.12 3.71
C GLU A 74 -18.17 2.24 4.68
N ALA A 75 -17.49 2.32 5.83
CA ALA A 75 -17.72 3.36 6.84
C ALA A 75 -17.20 4.74 6.41
N LEU A 76 -16.15 4.79 5.59
CA LEU A 76 -15.57 6.04 5.08
C LEU A 76 -16.24 6.57 3.81
N ALA A 77 -16.88 5.69 3.03
CA ALA A 77 -17.51 6.04 1.76
C ALA A 77 -18.50 7.21 1.82
N PRO A 78 -19.40 7.34 2.84
CA PRO A 78 -20.30 8.49 2.97
C PRO A 78 -19.60 9.84 3.14
N SER A 79 -18.33 9.85 3.54
CA SER A 79 -17.52 11.07 3.69
C SER A 79 -16.79 11.48 2.41
N GLY A 80 -17.06 10.80 1.28
CA GLY A 80 -16.40 11.05 0.00
C GLY A 80 -15.02 10.39 -0.13
N ILE A 81 -14.69 9.42 0.73
CA ILE A 81 -13.39 8.72 0.68
C ILE A 81 -13.56 7.40 -0.06
N GLN A 82 -12.89 7.28 -1.21
CA GLN A 82 -12.78 6.01 -1.93
C GLN A 82 -11.72 5.14 -1.24
N THR A 83 -11.96 3.84 -1.12
CA THR A 83 -10.98 2.91 -0.54
C THR A 83 -10.62 1.79 -1.50
N VAL A 84 -9.33 1.60 -1.75
CA VAL A 84 -8.78 0.51 -2.58
C VAL A 84 -7.90 -0.38 -1.72
N ILE A 85 -8.37 -1.59 -1.43
CA ILE A 85 -7.67 -2.55 -0.58
C ILE A 85 -6.90 -3.51 -1.48
N LEU A 86 -5.59 -3.46 -1.42
CA LEU A 86 -4.72 -4.23 -2.29
C LEU A 86 -4.70 -5.71 -1.86
N GLY A 87 -4.92 -6.60 -2.82
CA GLY A 87 -4.56 -8.01 -2.70
C GLY A 87 -3.16 -8.25 -3.20
N PHE A 88 -2.47 -9.22 -2.60
CA PHE A 88 -1.06 -9.50 -2.85
C PHE A 88 -0.84 -10.98 -3.19
N PRO A 89 0.26 -11.32 -3.89
CA PRO A 89 0.66 -12.71 -4.07
C PRO A 89 0.75 -13.42 -2.71
N GLN A 90 0.07 -14.57 -2.57
CA GLN A 90 0.00 -15.34 -1.32
C GLN A 90 -0.44 -14.54 -0.09
N ASP A 91 -1.19 -13.45 -0.29
CA ASP A 91 -1.65 -12.52 0.74
C ASP A 91 -0.49 -11.89 1.55
N LEU A 92 0.66 -11.64 0.89
CA LEU A 92 1.85 -11.06 1.51
C LEU A 92 2.34 -9.84 0.73
N ALA A 93 2.21 -8.66 1.36
CA ALA A 93 2.55 -7.38 0.74
C ALA A 93 4.02 -7.27 0.31
N ILE A 94 4.93 -7.91 1.05
CA ILE A 94 6.37 -7.93 0.77
C ILE A 94 6.74 -8.50 -0.62
N PHE A 95 5.85 -9.27 -1.26
CA PHE A 95 6.10 -9.79 -2.61
C PHE A 95 5.74 -8.81 -3.72
N ALA A 96 5.01 -7.73 -3.42
CA ALA A 96 4.71 -6.68 -4.38
C ALA A 96 4.59 -5.31 -3.67
N PRO A 97 5.70 -4.79 -3.09
CA PRO A 97 5.67 -3.55 -2.30
C PRO A 97 5.21 -2.33 -3.11
N ASN A 98 5.49 -2.30 -4.43
CA ASN A 98 5.14 -1.20 -5.33
C ASN A 98 3.71 -1.25 -5.88
N ARG A 99 2.85 -2.15 -5.38
CA ARG A 99 1.50 -2.36 -5.93
C ARG A 99 0.59 -1.12 -5.84
N ALA A 100 0.87 -0.18 -4.93
CA ALA A 100 0.20 1.12 -4.91
C ALA A 100 0.36 1.90 -6.22
N ASP A 101 1.45 1.74 -6.96
CA ASP A 101 1.68 2.46 -8.22
C ASP A 101 0.59 2.15 -9.26
N GLU A 102 0.05 0.93 -9.26
CA GLU A 102 -1.01 0.53 -10.17
C GLU A 102 -2.32 1.30 -9.90
N VAL A 103 -2.58 1.69 -8.65
CA VAL A 103 -3.72 2.54 -8.29
C VAL A 103 -3.40 3.99 -8.62
N LEU A 104 -2.25 4.48 -8.16
CA LEU A 104 -1.82 5.87 -8.31
C LEU A 104 -1.78 6.30 -9.79
N ALA A 105 -1.34 5.42 -10.69
CA ALA A 105 -1.27 5.70 -12.13
C ALA A 105 -2.63 5.92 -12.81
N ARG A 106 -3.73 5.55 -12.15
CA ARG A 106 -5.10 5.64 -12.69
C ARG A 106 -5.95 6.74 -12.04
N LEU A 107 -5.41 7.38 -11.00
CA LEU A 107 -6.11 8.47 -10.31
C LEU A 107 -5.93 9.80 -11.05
N PRO A 108 -6.93 10.68 -11.06
CA PRO A 108 -6.81 12.05 -11.51
C PRO A 108 -5.65 12.81 -10.85
N ALA A 109 -5.01 13.68 -11.61
CA ALA A 109 -3.99 14.58 -11.09
C ALA A 109 -4.57 15.46 -9.96
N GLY A 110 -3.81 15.62 -8.88
CA GLY A 110 -4.20 16.45 -7.73
C GLY A 110 -5.13 15.76 -6.72
N GLU A 111 -5.52 14.50 -6.95
CA GLU A 111 -6.29 13.75 -5.96
C GLU A 111 -5.46 13.51 -4.69
N LYS A 112 -6.06 13.75 -3.51
CA LYS A 112 -5.43 13.45 -2.22
C LYS A 112 -5.44 11.96 -1.99
N VAL A 113 -4.25 11.35 -1.94
CA VAL A 113 -4.09 9.92 -1.69
C VAL A 113 -3.43 9.67 -0.34
N TYR A 114 -3.91 8.69 0.39
CA TYR A 114 -3.33 8.22 1.64
C TYR A 114 -3.04 6.72 1.52
N LEU A 115 -1.91 6.27 2.07
CA LEU A 115 -1.68 4.84 2.27
C LEU A 115 -2.07 4.46 3.69
N ALA A 116 -2.70 3.31 3.85
CA ALA A 116 -2.79 2.62 5.12
C ALA A 116 -2.13 1.25 5.01
N GLY A 117 -1.65 0.72 6.12
CA GLY A 117 -1.23 -0.66 6.17
C GLY A 117 -1.34 -1.26 7.55
N HIS A 118 -1.84 -2.50 7.61
CA HIS A 118 -1.98 -3.26 8.84
C HIS A 118 -0.81 -4.22 9.03
N SER A 119 -0.21 -4.27 10.23
CA SER A 119 0.84 -5.23 10.57
C SER A 119 1.97 -5.26 9.51
N LEU A 120 2.28 -6.42 8.92
CA LEU A 120 3.24 -6.55 7.80
C LEU A 120 2.90 -5.65 6.59
N GLY A 121 1.63 -5.38 6.32
CA GLY A 121 1.19 -4.45 5.29
C GLY A 121 1.62 -3.02 5.59
N GLY A 122 1.58 -2.58 6.85
CA GLY A 122 2.07 -1.28 7.31
C GLY A 122 3.59 -1.16 7.21
N VAL A 123 4.33 -2.21 7.58
CA VAL A 123 5.79 -2.30 7.35
C VAL A 123 6.11 -2.11 5.87
N THR A 124 5.37 -2.79 5.00
CA THR A 124 5.58 -2.73 3.55
C THR A 124 5.21 -1.36 2.98
N ALA A 125 4.12 -0.75 3.45
CA ALA A 125 3.70 0.58 3.04
C ALA A 125 4.74 1.65 3.46
N ALA A 126 5.31 1.54 4.66
CA ALA A 126 6.39 2.41 5.09
C ALA A 126 7.64 2.24 4.22
N GLN A 127 8.03 1.01 3.90
CA GLN A 127 9.15 0.72 3.00
C GLN A 127 8.92 1.32 1.59
N TYR A 128 7.70 1.21 1.06
CA TYR A 128 7.33 1.84 -0.20
C TYR A 128 7.53 3.36 -0.14
N LEU A 129 7.06 4.03 0.92
CA LEU A 129 7.15 5.49 1.06
C LEU A 129 8.57 6.02 1.33
N GLU A 130 9.47 5.21 1.89
CA GLU A 130 10.88 5.58 1.99
C GLU A 130 11.50 5.82 0.61
N GLN A 131 11.12 4.99 -0.36
CA GLN A 131 11.62 5.02 -1.74
C GLN A 131 10.81 5.96 -2.65
N HIS A 132 9.58 6.31 -2.26
CA HIS A 132 8.60 7.04 -3.09
C HIS A 132 8.13 8.33 -2.42
N ARG A 133 9.08 9.18 -2.03
CA ARG A 133 8.81 10.43 -1.28
C ARG A 133 7.89 11.38 -2.05
N GLY A 134 6.95 12.00 -1.34
CA GLY A 134 6.04 13.03 -1.89
C GLY A 134 4.94 12.50 -2.82
N ARG A 135 4.74 11.19 -2.90
CA ARG A 135 3.73 10.56 -3.78
C ARG A 135 2.32 10.52 -3.19
N VAL A 136 2.20 10.62 -1.87
CA VAL A 136 0.93 10.58 -1.13
C VAL A 136 0.89 11.67 -0.06
N ALA A 137 -0.31 12.03 0.37
CA ALA A 137 -0.55 13.05 1.38
C ALA A 137 -0.29 12.56 2.82
N GLY A 138 -0.33 11.23 3.04
CA GLY A 138 -0.04 10.68 4.36
C GLY A 138 -0.02 9.15 4.42
N LEU A 139 0.44 8.65 5.56
CA LEU A 139 0.48 7.24 5.94
C LEU A 139 -0.37 7.00 7.20
N ILE A 140 -1.10 5.89 7.21
CA ILE A 140 -1.86 5.40 8.37
C ILE A 140 -1.34 4.00 8.72
N LEU A 141 -0.74 3.85 9.90
CA LEU A 141 -0.30 2.56 10.43
C LEU A 141 -1.41 1.98 11.31
N LEU A 142 -1.83 0.76 11.01
CA LEU A 142 -2.85 0.03 11.76
C LEU A 142 -2.15 -1.10 12.51
N GLY A 143 -1.83 -0.92 13.80
CA GLY A 143 -1.08 -1.90 14.58
C GLY A 143 0.23 -2.29 13.88
N SER A 144 1.05 -1.31 13.54
CA SER A 144 2.24 -1.50 12.70
C SER A 144 3.29 -0.42 12.99
N TYR A 145 4.50 -0.60 12.49
CA TYR A 145 5.61 0.33 12.62
C TYR A 145 6.61 0.09 11.47
N PRO A 146 7.44 1.08 11.08
CA PRO A 146 8.51 0.85 10.10
C PRO A 146 9.52 -0.19 10.58
N ALA A 147 10.00 -1.03 9.66
CA ALA A 147 11.11 -1.94 9.91
C ALA A 147 12.37 -1.16 10.35
N GLU A 148 13.30 -1.84 11.04
CA GLU A 148 14.50 -1.20 11.60
C GLU A 148 15.36 -0.47 10.56
N ASN A 149 15.38 -0.97 9.33
CA ASN A 149 16.14 -0.39 8.22
C ASN A 149 15.36 0.64 7.39
N VAL A 150 14.14 1.01 7.80
CA VAL A 150 13.26 1.94 7.07
C VAL A 150 13.01 3.19 7.93
N SER A 151 13.35 4.36 7.41
CA SER A 151 13.13 5.64 8.10
C SER A 151 12.36 6.64 7.24
N LEU A 152 11.22 7.08 7.77
CA LEU A 152 10.40 8.16 7.21
C LEU A 152 10.67 9.51 7.89
N ARG A 153 11.64 9.57 8.82
CA ARG A 153 12.05 10.81 9.48
C ARG A 153 12.43 11.89 8.46
N GLY A 154 12.10 13.13 8.78
CA GLY A 154 12.46 14.30 7.97
C GLY A 154 11.71 14.41 6.64
N GLN A 155 10.83 13.47 6.31
CA GLN A 155 9.94 13.62 5.17
C GLN A 155 8.77 14.55 5.52
N PRO A 156 8.30 15.39 4.58
CA PRO A 156 7.08 16.18 4.74
C PRO A 156 5.84 15.29 4.55
N LEU A 157 5.73 14.24 5.37
CA LEU A 157 4.68 13.23 5.31
C LEU A 157 3.86 13.28 6.60
N ARG A 158 2.54 13.39 6.49
CA ARG A 158 1.66 13.23 7.65
C ARG A 158 1.55 11.74 7.99
N VAL A 159 1.63 11.40 9.27
CA VAL A 159 1.48 10.02 9.72
C VAL A 159 0.48 9.94 10.87
N LEU A 160 -0.47 9.02 10.77
CA LEU A 160 -1.32 8.54 11.86
C LEU A 160 -0.86 7.13 12.23
N ASP A 161 -0.56 6.90 13.49
CA ASP A 161 -0.18 5.59 14.00
C ASP A 161 -1.22 5.12 15.02
N LEU A 162 -1.93 4.02 14.70
CA LEU A 162 -2.95 3.45 15.57
C LEU A 162 -2.38 2.26 16.33
N LEU A 163 -2.22 2.44 17.64
CA LEU A 163 -1.71 1.44 18.57
C LEU A 163 -2.87 0.77 19.32
N ALA A 164 -2.97 -0.55 19.26
CA ALA A 164 -3.95 -1.32 20.04
C ALA A 164 -3.37 -1.72 21.41
N GLU A 165 -4.06 -1.38 22.51
CA GLU A 165 -3.52 -1.51 23.88
C GLU A 165 -3.10 -2.93 24.24
N ASN A 166 -3.87 -3.92 23.81
CA ASN A 166 -3.66 -5.35 24.09
C ASN A 166 -3.11 -6.08 22.84
N ASP A 167 -2.48 -5.38 21.90
CA ASP A 167 -1.87 -6.02 20.72
C ASP A 167 -0.71 -6.94 21.14
N GLY A 168 -0.83 -8.23 20.86
CA GLY A 168 0.21 -9.22 21.20
C GLY A 168 1.32 -9.37 20.15
N LEU A 169 1.15 -8.81 18.95
CA LEU A 169 2.03 -9.03 17.81
C LEU A 169 2.88 -7.78 17.53
N SER A 170 2.18 -6.68 17.26
CA SER A 170 2.73 -5.33 17.15
C SER A 170 2.51 -4.62 18.47
N THR A 171 3.13 -5.16 19.51
CA THR A 171 2.99 -4.72 20.90
C THR A 171 3.16 -3.20 21.03
N PRO A 172 2.48 -2.56 22.01
CA PRO A 172 2.61 -1.12 22.25
C PRO A 172 4.06 -0.63 22.25
N ASP A 173 4.96 -1.35 22.94
CA ASP A 173 6.38 -1.04 23.00
C ASP A 173 7.06 -1.00 21.63
N LYS A 174 6.69 -1.88 20.70
CA LYS A 174 7.27 -1.92 19.35
C LYS A 174 6.76 -0.76 18.49
N VAL A 175 5.48 -0.44 18.61
CA VAL A 175 4.89 0.72 17.92
C VAL A 175 5.52 2.02 18.43
N GLU A 176 5.64 2.17 19.75
CA GLU A 176 6.27 3.34 20.37
C GLU A 176 7.75 3.48 20.01
N ALA A 177 8.52 2.38 20.03
CA ALA A 177 9.90 2.39 19.55
C ALA A 177 9.99 2.78 18.06
N GLY A 178 9.01 2.36 17.26
CA GLY A 178 8.87 2.69 15.86
C GLY A 178 8.69 4.18 15.57
N LEU A 179 8.16 4.98 16.51
CA LEU A 179 8.04 6.43 16.38
C LEU A 179 9.38 7.10 16.09
N ALA A 180 10.49 6.54 16.60
CA ALA A 180 11.82 7.05 16.34
C ALA A 180 12.18 7.03 14.84
N ARG A 181 11.48 6.25 14.01
CA ARG A 181 11.67 6.16 12.55
C ARG A 181 10.62 6.92 11.74
N LEU A 182 9.67 7.59 12.40
CA LEU A 182 8.58 8.34 11.76
C LEU A 182 8.83 9.87 11.85
N PRO A 183 8.13 10.69 11.05
CA PRO A 183 8.15 12.15 11.21
C PRO A 183 7.77 12.57 12.64
N GLU A 184 8.39 13.63 13.16
CA GLU A 184 8.13 14.12 14.53
C GLU A 184 6.69 14.61 14.72
N SER A 185 6.01 14.97 13.62
CA SER A 185 4.60 15.35 13.59
C SER A 185 3.63 14.15 13.55
N THR A 186 4.11 12.93 13.79
CA THR A 186 3.27 11.73 13.80
C THR A 186 2.22 11.82 14.90
N GLN A 187 0.95 11.59 14.53
CA GLN A 187 -0.14 11.48 15.47
C GLN A 187 -0.25 10.03 15.93
N LEU A 188 0.18 9.73 17.16
CA LEU A 188 -0.08 8.44 17.80
C LEU A 188 -1.46 8.45 18.46
N VAL A 189 -2.31 7.48 18.13
CA VAL A 189 -3.60 7.25 18.79
C VAL A 189 -3.59 5.85 19.40
N ARG A 190 -3.81 5.78 20.71
CA ARG A 190 -4.03 4.52 21.42
C ARG A 190 -5.49 4.12 21.33
N LEU A 191 -5.75 2.83 21.13
CA LEU A 191 -7.07 2.21 21.12
C LEU A 191 -7.21 1.34 22.38
N PRO A 192 -7.80 1.88 23.46
CA PRO A 192 -7.99 1.15 24.71
C PRO A 192 -8.76 -0.16 24.52
N GLY A 193 -8.25 -1.23 25.11
CA GLY A 193 -8.79 -2.58 25.11
C GLY A 193 -8.82 -3.30 23.76
N ALA A 194 -8.29 -2.68 22.71
CA ALA A 194 -8.20 -3.27 21.38
C ALA A 194 -7.04 -4.26 21.28
N VAL A 195 -7.14 -5.19 20.34
CA VAL A 195 -6.13 -6.21 20.00
C VAL A 195 -5.74 -6.10 18.53
N HIS A 196 -4.68 -6.79 18.10
CA HIS A 196 -4.18 -6.76 16.72
C HIS A 196 -5.26 -7.15 15.71
N ALA A 197 -6.02 -8.19 16.04
CA ALA A 197 -7.10 -8.75 15.24
C ALA A 197 -8.31 -7.83 15.07
N PHE A 198 -8.34 -6.65 15.70
CA PHE A 198 -9.45 -5.71 15.57
C PHE A 198 -9.26 -4.69 14.44
N PHE A 199 -8.05 -4.59 13.85
CA PHE A 199 -7.84 -3.74 12.66
C PHE A 199 -8.46 -4.32 11.38
N GLY A 200 -8.69 -5.63 11.32
CA GLY A 200 -9.38 -6.31 10.21
C GLY A 200 -10.36 -7.37 10.70
N ARG A 201 -11.36 -7.72 9.88
CA ARG A 201 -12.38 -8.73 10.20
C ARG A 201 -11.96 -10.12 9.70
N TYR A 202 -10.94 -10.71 10.33
CA TYR A 202 -10.39 -12.03 9.96
C TYR A 202 -10.42 -13.07 11.09
N GLY A 203 -11.06 -12.75 12.22
CA GLY A 203 -11.16 -13.63 13.38
C GLY A 203 -9.98 -13.50 14.35
N GLU A 204 -9.92 -14.38 15.34
CA GLU A 204 -8.84 -14.42 16.32
C GLU A 204 -7.51 -14.84 15.68
N GLN A 205 -6.41 -14.36 16.25
CA GLN A 205 -5.06 -14.65 15.76
C GLN A 205 -4.19 -15.19 16.88
N ALA A 206 -3.46 -16.28 16.60
CA ALA A 206 -2.50 -16.84 17.55
C ALA A 206 -1.40 -15.83 17.89
N GLY A 207 -1.13 -15.68 19.19
CA GLY A 207 -0.15 -14.72 19.71
C GLY A 207 -0.69 -13.30 19.93
N ASP A 208 -1.96 -13.06 19.66
CA ASP A 208 -2.62 -11.80 20.01
C ASP A 208 -3.04 -11.78 21.50
N GLY A 209 -3.38 -10.59 22.00
CA GLY A 209 -3.87 -10.43 23.36
C GLY A 209 -5.36 -10.74 23.51
N THR A 210 -5.86 -10.56 24.73
CA THR A 210 -7.30 -10.67 25.02
C THR A 210 -7.94 -9.28 24.95
N PRO A 211 -8.98 -9.07 24.14
CA PRO A 211 -9.63 -7.77 24.05
C PRO A 211 -10.43 -7.47 25.32
N THR A 212 -10.34 -6.22 25.78
CA THR A 212 -11.21 -5.69 26.86
C THR A 212 -12.20 -4.64 26.34
N ALA A 213 -12.08 -4.26 25.06
CA ALA A 213 -13.07 -3.49 24.32
C ALA A 213 -13.84 -4.40 23.33
N THR A 214 -15.00 -3.95 22.87
CA THR A 214 -15.71 -4.65 21.80
C THR A 214 -15.10 -4.32 20.44
N ARG A 215 -15.32 -5.21 19.45
CA ARG A 215 -14.89 -4.98 18.07
C ARG A 215 -15.56 -3.75 17.50
N GLU A 216 -16.86 -3.59 17.69
CA GLU A 216 -17.67 -2.49 17.16
C GLU A 216 -17.16 -1.14 17.69
N ALA A 217 -16.87 -1.04 18.99
CA ALA A 217 -16.34 0.17 19.60
C ALA A 217 -14.92 0.49 19.10
N THR A 218 -14.10 -0.54 18.86
CA THR A 218 -12.75 -0.37 18.32
C THR A 218 -12.79 0.08 16.86
N GLU A 219 -13.61 -0.56 16.02
CA GLU A 219 -13.78 -0.19 14.61
C GLU A 219 -14.33 1.24 14.48
N ALA A 220 -15.28 1.66 15.32
CA ALA A 220 -15.76 3.04 15.34
C ALA A 220 -14.63 4.05 15.62
N ARG A 221 -13.77 3.77 16.61
CA ARG A 221 -12.61 4.62 16.92
C ARG A 221 -11.58 4.66 15.78
N ILE A 222 -11.33 3.52 15.13
CA ILE A 222 -10.45 3.45 13.96
C ILE A 222 -11.00 4.32 12.83
N VAL A 223 -12.28 4.16 12.49
CA VAL A 223 -12.94 4.93 11.42
C VAL A 223 -12.89 6.42 11.73
N ASP A 224 -13.20 6.82 12.95
CA ASP A 224 -13.19 8.24 13.35
C ASP A 224 -11.79 8.85 13.27
N ALA A 225 -10.76 8.14 13.75
CA ALA A 225 -9.38 8.60 13.68
C ALA A 225 -8.89 8.71 12.23
N VAL A 226 -9.18 7.70 11.40
CA VAL A 226 -8.81 7.70 9.98
C VAL A 226 -9.54 8.81 9.22
N ARG A 227 -10.84 8.98 9.43
CA ARG A 227 -11.63 10.03 8.77
C ARG A 227 -11.12 11.41 9.14
N ALA A 228 -10.92 11.70 10.43
CA ALA A 228 -10.42 12.98 10.92
C ALA A 228 -9.00 13.28 10.40
N PHE A 229 -8.17 12.26 10.25
CA PHE A 229 -6.84 12.42 9.69
C PHE A 229 -6.84 12.76 8.19
N ILE A 230 -7.70 12.09 7.40
CA ILE A 230 -7.81 12.27 5.94
C ILE A 230 -8.50 13.60 5.59
N LEU A 231 -9.54 13.95 6.35
CA LEU A 231 -10.39 15.13 6.17
C LEU A 231 -10.32 16.04 7.41
N PRO A 232 -9.17 16.70 7.64
CA PRO A 232 -8.99 17.63 8.76
C PRO A 232 -9.84 18.89 8.60
#